data_AF-A0A8H7PL45-F1
#
_entry.id   AF-A0A8H7PL45-F1
#
_cell.length_a   1.000
_cell.length_b   1.000
_cell.length_c   1.000
_cell.angle_alpha   90.00
_cell.angle_beta   90.00
_cell.angle_gamma   90.00
#
_symmetry.space_group_name_H-M   'P 1'
#
loop_
_entity.id
_entity.type
_entity.pdbx_description
1 polymer ?
#
loop_
_entity_poly.entity_id
_entity_poly.type
_entity_poly.pdbx_seq_one_letter_code
_entity_poly.pdbx_strand_id
1 'polypeptide(L)'
;MALRLAPQLIRRCSVYCTPQLRLIAKRAYSIKQRVPAIPVMTTTPSKGFFTASSRLRHLFWFTFLFSYFITFITYPSHSTNHGKEIKDTKLIFNQAWKNIEDHYGRENLHLPRELIFLMGAPGSGKGTHTPSILRARGITNPPISVSNLLDTPECKELINRGQMISDRTVMEMLFHALLDCDPTVGVLVDGFPRTEIQVEALRLFYDKMVELRREFWNTDRRDQFPRPVFRICVLYVDEDISVQRQLARGQMIREHNAQVRRSGQGVLWEERVTDFDETLIRSRYAIFKAHYGALLKLSKIFPFHLINAVGNINEVMQIILKEFEYQSSLELESDTYDAISHIPLANKIGVHARQASTTIAAHLQRFPHFLIYNFFLSTCSTSPGTYQ
;
A
#
# COMPACT_ATOMS: atom_id res chain seq x y z
N MET A 1 -33.36 -28.37 -11.75
CA MET A 1 -32.22 -28.80 -12.59
C MET A 1 -30.85 -28.77 -11.87
N ALA A 2 -30.64 -27.89 -10.88
CA ALA A 2 -29.39 -27.81 -10.11
C ALA A 2 -29.14 -28.93 -9.03
N LEU A 3 -30.10 -29.82 -8.78
CA LEU A 3 -29.98 -30.87 -7.76
C LEU A 3 -29.43 -32.22 -8.27
N ARG A 4 -29.22 -32.38 -9.59
CA ARG A 4 -28.72 -33.65 -10.18
C ARG A 4 -27.21 -33.67 -10.48
N LEU A 5 -26.49 -32.56 -10.32
CA LEU A 5 -25.05 -32.46 -10.65
C LEU A 5 -24.11 -32.53 -9.43
N ALA A 6 -24.64 -32.52 -8.21
CA ALA A 6 -23.84 -32.56 -6.98
C ALA A 6 -22.94 -33.81 -6.81
N PRO A 7 -23.35 -35.04 -7.21
CA PRO A 7 -22.48 -36.22 -7.06
C PRO A 7 -21.26 -36.21 -7.99
N GLN A 8 -21.33 -35.52 -9.14
CA GLN A 8 -20.24 -35.50 -10.12
C GLN A 8 -19.15 -34.45 -9.80
N LEU A 9 -19.54 -33.33 -9.18
CA LEU A 9 -18.60 -32.31 -8.69
C LEU A 9 -17.73 -32.81 -7.53
N ILE A 10 -18.29 -33.65 -6.65
CA ILE A 10 -17.54 -34.23 -5.52
C ILE A 10 -16.46 -35.22 -5.99
N ARG A 11 -16.69 -35.96 -7.08
CA ARG A 11 -15.67 -36.87 -7.65
C ARG A 11 -14.51 -36.11 -8.33
N ARG A 12 -14.76 -34.96 -8.96
CA ARG A 12 -13.69 -34.16 -9.61
C ARG A 12 -12.82 -33.39 -8.62
N CYS A 13 -13.34 -32.97 -7.46
CA CYS A 13 -12.54 -32.33 -6.40
C CYS A 13 -11.62 -33.29 -5.63
N SER A 14 -11.68 -34.60 -5.88
CA SER A 14 -10.89 -35.62 -5.18
C SER A 14 -9.38 -35.54 -5.46
N VAL A 15 -8.97 -34.96 -6.58
CA VAL A 15 -7.59 -35.04 -7.08
C VAL A 15 -6.67 -33.92 -6.55
N TYR A 16 -7.22 -32.81 -6.03
CA TYR A 16 -6.42 -31.61 -5.70
C TYR A 16 -6.67 -31.00 -4.31
N CYS A 17 -7.24 -31.72 -3.34
CA CYS A 17 -7.58 -31.15 -2.03
C CYS A 17 -6.96 -31.90 -0.85
N THR A 18 -6.31 -31.16 0.05
CA THR A 18 -5.70 -31.65 1.29
C THR A 18 -6.75 -32.20 2.28
N PRO A 19 -6.37 -33.08 3.23
CA PRO A 19 -7.31 -33.78 4.12
C PRO A 19 -8.20 -32.86 4.97
N GLN A 20 -7.73 -31.66 5.31
CA GLN A 20 -8.48 -30.68 6.11
C GLN A 20 -9.71 -30.12 5.39
N LEU A 21 -9.64 -29.91 4.07
CA LEU A 21 -10.77 -29.41 3.27
C LEU A 21 -11.89 -30.45 3.11
N ARG A 22 -11.55 -31.74 3.12
CA ARG A 22 -12.54 -32.84 3.12
C ARG A 22 -13.37 -32.88 4.41
N LEU A 23 -12.78 -32.52 5.55
CA LEU A 23 -13.46 -32.51 6.84
C LEU A 23 -14.46 -31.35 6.95
N ILE A 24 -14.10 -30.18 6.40
CA ILE A 24 -14.94 -28.98 6.37
C ILE A 24 -16.15 -29.20 5.45
N ALA A 25 -15.95 -29.82 4.27
CA ALA A 25 -17.05 -30.13 3.35
C ALA A 25 -18.05 -31.15 3.94
N LYS A 26 -17.57 -32.17 4.66
CA LYS A 26 -18.44 -33.14 5.36
C LYS A 26 -19.24 -32.50 6.49
N ARG A 27 -18.64 -31.58 7.26
CA ARG A 27 -19.34 -30.84 8.33
C ARG A 27 -20.39 -29.87 7.77
N ALA A 28 -20.10 -29.17 6.67
CA ALA A 28 -21.04 -28.26 6.02
C ALA A 28 -22.28 -28.98 5.47
N TYR A 29 -22.12 -30.21 4.94
CA TYR A 29 -23.24 -31.02 4.45
C TYR A 29 -24.15 -31.51 5.59
N SER A 30 -23.58 -31.91 6.73
CA SER A 30 -24.33 -32.38 7.90
C SER A 30 -25.14 -31.26 8.58
N ILE A 31 -24.61 -30.02 8.60
CA ILE A 31 -25.30 -28.86 9.18
C ILE A 31 -26.53 -28.45 8.34
N LYS A 32 -26.47 -28.61 7.02
CA LYS A 32 -27.56 -28.19 6.11
C LYS A 32 -28.78 -29.11 6.16
N GLN A 33 -28.63 -30.36 6.61
CA GLN A 33 -29.75 -31.30 6.78
C GLN A 33 -30.55 -31.08 8.08
N ARG A 34 -30.12 -30.19 8.99
CA ARG A 34 -30.75 -29.97 10.31
C ARG A 34 -31.60 -28.71 10.44
N VAL A 35 -31.88 -27.99 9.34
CA VAL A 35 -32.69 -26.76 9.37
C VAL A 35 -34.03 -27.02 8.66
N PRO A 36 -35.18 -26.92 9.35
CA PRO A 36 -36.49 -27.06 8.70
C PRO A 36 -36.83 -25.81 7.87
N ALA A 37 -37.58 -26.01 6.79
CA ALA A 37 -38.02 -24.98 5.86
C ALA A 37 -39.05 -24.04 6.49
N ILE A 38 -38.93 -22.73 6.25
CA ILE A 38 -39.94 -21.71 6.58
C ILE A 38 -40.65 -21.30 5.27
N PRO A 39 -41.99 -21.19 5.23
CA PRO A 39 -42.73 -20.93 4.00
C PRO A 39 -42.73 -19.46 3.59
N VAL A 40 -42.95 -19.24 2.30
CA VAL A 40 -43.02 -17.95 1.59
C VAL A 40 -44.40 -17.31 1.81
N MET A 41 -44.46 -16.01 2.13
CA MET A 41 -45.69 -15.21 2.03
C MET A 41 -45.40 -13.81 1.49
N THR A 42 -46.21 -13.41 0.52
CA THR A 42 -46.23 -12.15 -0.24
C THR A 42 -47.06 -11.06 0.48
N THR A 43 -46.62 -9.79 0.49
CA THR A 43 -47.41 -8.53 0.27
C THR A 43 -46.63 -7.26 0.67
N THR A 44 -47.07 -6.13 0.09
CA THR A 44 -46.50 -4.76 -0.05
C THR A 44 -46.64 -3.84 1.20
N PRO A 45 -46.13 -2.57 1.20
CA PRO A 45 -45.41 -1.99 2.33
C PRO A 45 -46.24 -1.06 3.24
N SER A 46 -45.89 -1.01 4.53
CA SER A 46 -46.14 0.16 5.38
C SER A 46 -45.18 0.23 6.58
N LYS A 47 -45.03 1.45 7.09
CA LYS A 47 -44.05 1.95 8.08
C LYS A 47 -44.10 1.17 9.41
N GLY A 48 -42.92 0.91 9.99
CA GLY A 48 -42.81 0.47 11.37
C GLY A 48 -41.39 0.05 11.76
N PHE A 49 -40.79 0.78 12.70
CA PHE A 49 -39.56 0.42 13.40
C PHE A 49 -39.66 -1.00 13.98
N PHE A 50 -38.69 -1.87 13.67
CA PHE A 50 -38.40 -3.07 14.45
C PHE A 50 -36.89 -3.22 14.64
N THR A 51 -36.47 -3.12 15.90
CA THR A 51 -35.16 -3.51 16.41
C THR A 51 -34.97 -5.02 16.26
N ALA A 52 -33.98 -5.46 15.48
CA ALA A 52 -33.64 -6.88 15.31
C ALA A 52 -32.21 -7.17 15.78
N SER A 53 -32.08 -8.26 16.52
CA SER A 53 -30.90 -8.70 17.28
C SER A 53 -29.72 -9.16 16.42
N SER A 54 -28.54 -9.16 17.03
CA SER A 54 -27.18 -9.32 16.47
C SER A 54 -26.85 -10.64 15.74
N ARG A 55 -27.80 -11.57 15.56
CA ARG A 55 -27.52 -12.90 14.97
C ARG A 55 -27.90 -13.09 13.50
N LEU A 56 -28.55 -12.12 12.83
CA LEU A 56 -28.87 -12.21 11.40
C LEU A 56 -27.87 -11.52 10.44
N ARG A 57 -26.90 -10.74 10.94
CA ARG A 57 -25.91 -10.06 10.07
C ARG A 57 -24.85 -11.00 9.50
N HIS A 58 -24.56 -12.12 10.18
CA HIS A 58 -23.52 -13.07 9.74
C HIS A 58 -23.96 -13.98 8.59
N LEU A 59 -25.27 -14.26 8.43
CA LEU A 59 -25.74 -15.15 7.38
C LEU A 59 -25.78 -14.47 6.00
N PHE A 60 -25.99 -13.15 5.95
CA PHE A 60 -26.00 -12.36 4.71
C PHE A 60 -24.58 -12.11 4.16
N TRP A 61 -23.59 -12.03 5.04
CA TRP A 61 -22.18 -11.92 4.65
C TRP A 61 -21.61 -13.23 4.08
N PHE A 62 -22.08 -14.37 4.60
CA PHE A 62 -21.57 -15.69 4.18
C PHE A 62 -22.04 -16.11 2.78
N THR A 63 -23.23 -15.69 2.35
CA THR A 63 -23.73 -15.95 0.99
C THR A 63 -23.09 -15.02 -0.04
N PHE A 64 -22.72 -13.80 0.33
CA PHE A 64 -22.05 -12.84 -0.57
C PHE A 64 -20.59 -13.25 -0.87
N LEU A 65 -19.85 -13.72 0.14
CA LEU A 65 -18.47 -14.20 -0.03
C LEU A 65 -18.38 -15.51 -0.83
N PHE A 66 -19.38 -16.38 -0.75
CA PHE A 66 -19.37 -17.67 -1.46
C PHE A 66 -19.69 -17.52 -2.97
N SER A 67 -20.46 -16.50 -3.36
CA SER A 67 -20.71 -16.20 -4.77
C SER A 67 -19.47 -15.62 -5.46
N TYR A 68 -18.68 -14.80 -4.76
CA TYR A 68 -17.44 -14.23 -5.31
C TYR A 68 -16.33 -15.29 -5.45
N PHE A 69 -16.32 -16.30 -4.58
CA PHE A 69 -15.32 -17.37 -4.59
C PHE A 69 -15.52 -18.38 -5.74
N ILE A 70 -16.76 -18.57 -6.22
CA ILE A 70 -17.07 -19.52 -7.29
C ILE A 70 -16.89 -18.90 -8.69
N THR A 71 -17.05 -17.59 -8.85
CA THR A 71 -16.77 -16.91 -10.13
C THR A 71 -15.27 -16.81 -10.45
N PHE A 72 -14.39 -17.03 -9.47
CA PHE A 72 -12.93 -16.98 -9.65
C PHE A 72 -12.30 -18.31 -10.14
N ILE A 73 -13.06 -19.41 -10.18
CA ILE A 73 -12.53 -20.76 -10.50
C ILE A 73 -12.70 -21.12 -12.00
N THR A 74 -13.36 -20.29 -12.81
CA THR A 74 -13.61 -20.57 -14.23
C THR A 74 -13.17 -19.43 -15.16
N TYR A 75 -12.01 -18.82 -14.90
CA TYR A 75 -11.31 -18.04 -15.93
C TYR A 75 -10.12 -18.84 -16.45
N PRO A 76 -10.02 -19.10 -17.77
CA PRO A 76 -8.81 -19.65 -18.33
C PRO A 76 -7.68 -18.63 -18.11
N SER A 77 -6.59 -19.10 -17.51
CA SER A 77 -5.35 -18.34 -17.40
C SER A 77 -4.85 -17.96 -18.79
N HIS A 78 -4.93 -16.68 -19.15
CA HIS A 78 -4.14 -16.10 -20.24
C HIS A 78 -2.66 -16.06 -19.81
N SER A 79 -1.92 -17.15 -20.00
CA SER A 79 -0.56 -17.32 -19.49
C SER A 79 0.57 -17.02 -20.49
N THR A 80 0.30 -16.34 -21.61
CA THR A 80 1.33 -16.11 -22.65
C THR A 80 1.86 -14.67 -22.74
N ASN A 81 1.07 -13.63 -22.41
CA ASN A 81 1.54 -12.23 -22.48
C ASN A 81 2.25 -11.76 -21.20
N HIS A 82 1.82 -12.21 -20.03
CA HIS A 82 2.33 -11.70 -18.76
C HIS A 82 3.83 -12.00 -18.58
N GLY A 83 4.32 -13.14 -19.09
CA GLY A 83 5.74 -13.48 -19.06
C GLY A 83 6.61 -12.59 -19.95
N LYS A 84 6.06 -12.04 -21.05
CA LYS A 84 6.77 -11.12 -21.94
C LYS A 84 6.89 -9.74 -21.29
N GLU A 85 5.79 -9.22 -20.74
CA GLU A 85 5.75 -7.94 -20.02
C GLU A 85 6.67 -7.91 -18.79
N ILE A 86 6.74 -9.00 -18.02
CA ILE A 86 7.67 -9.12 -16.88
C ILE A 86 9.12 -9.12 -17.35
N LYS A 87 9.43 -9.81 -18.47
CA LYS A 87 10.78 -9.83 -19.04
C LYS A 87 11.19 -8.43 -19.52
N ASP A 88 10.28 -7.73 -20.17
CA ASP A 88 10.49 -6.36 -20.63
C ASP A 88 10.68 -5.42 -19.43
N THR A 89 9.89 -5.58 -18.36
CA THR A 89 10.03 -4.78 -17.13
C THR A 89 11.41 -4.95 -16.48
N LYS A 90 11.89 -6.20 -16.32
CA LYS A 90 13.23 -6.46 -15.78
C LYS A 90 14.32 -5.83 -16.62
N LEU A 91 14.19 -5.87 -17.95
CA LEU A 91 15.16 -5.25 -18.85
C LEU A 91 15.18 -3.73 -18.69
N ILE A 92 14.01 -3.10 -18.68
CA ILE A 92 13.85 -1.64 -18.51
C ILE A 92 14.43 -1.21 -17.14
N PHE A 93 14.07 -1.91 -16.06
CA PHE A 93 14.57 -1.62 -14.72
C PHE A 93 16.08 -1.82 -14.63
N ASN A 94 16.61 -2.96 -15.07
CA ASN A 94 18.05 -3.25 -14.99
C ASN A 94 18.87 -2.23 -15.79
N GLN A 95 18.37 -1.77 -16.94
CA GLN A 95 19.04 -0.73 -17.70
C GLN A 95 19.05 0.61 -16.96
N ALA A 96 17.91 1.03 -16.40
CA ALA A 96 17.82 2.24 -15.59
C ALA A 96 18.77 2.16 -14.38
N TRP A 97 18.71 1.06 -13.64
CA TRP A 97 19.53 0.83 -12.47
C TRP A 97 21.03 0.80 -12.80
N LYS A 98 21.40 0.14 -13.90
CA LYS A 98 22.79 0.12 -14.36
C LYS A 98 23.30 1.53 -14.69
N ASN A 99 22.48 2.37 -15.33
CA ASN A 99 22.87 3.75 -15.62
C ASN A 99 23.13 4.55 -14.32
N ILE A 100 22.35 4.30 -13.27
CA ILE A 100 22.55 4.91 -11.95
C ILE A 100 23.84 4.38 -11.30
N GLU A 101 24.11 3.07 -11.35
CA GLU A 101 25.35 2.46 -10.86
C GLU A 101 26.58 3.00 -11.59
N ASP A 102 26.51 3.11 -12.93
CA ASP A 102 27.59 3.61 -13.76
C ASP A 102 27.86 5.11 -13.48
N HIS A 103 26.85 5.89 -13.09
CA HIS A 103 26.98 7.32 -12.82
C HIS A 103 27.51 7.62 -11.41
N TYR A 104 26.91 7.02 -10.38
CA TYR A 104 27.26 7.31 -8.97
C TYR A 104 28.31 6.36 -8.40
N GLY A 105 28.47 5.16 -8.98
CA GLY A 105 29.20 4.06 -8.36
C GLY A 105 28.34 3.32 -7.35
N ARG A 106 28.47 2.00 -7.33
CA ARG A 106 27.62 1.09 -6.53
C ARG A 106 27.71 1.37 -5.03
N GLU A 107 28.88 1.77 -4.56
CA GLU A 107 29.14 2.10 -3.16
C GLU A 107 28.58 3.44 -2.68
N ASN A 108 28.25 4.35 -3.60
CA ASN A 108 27.75 5.69 -3.28
C ASN A 108 26.22 5.78 -3.42
N LEU A 109 25.54 4.63 -3.57
CA LEU A 109 24.08 4.56 -3.66
C LEU A 109 23.43 4.69 -2.29
N HIS A 110 23.59 5.86 -1.68
CA HIS A 110 23.02 6.20 -0.36
C HIS A 110 21.57 6.61 -0.53
N LEU A 111 20.68 5.63 -0.36
CA LEU A 111 19.26 5.81 -0.52
C LEU A 111 18.55 6.00 0.83
N PRO A 112 17.47 6.81 0.87
CA PRO A 112 16.65 6.97 2.06
C PRO A 112 16.17 5.65 2.65
N ARG A 113 16.24 5.53 3.98
CA ARG A 113 15.80 4.33 4.70
C ARG A 113 14.31 4.03 4.52
N GLU A 114 13.47 5.07 4.52
CA GLU A 114 12.02 4.95 4.43
C GLU A 114 11.49 5.67 3.19
N LEU A 115 10.74 4.95 2.35
CA LEU A 115 10.09 5.47 1.14
C LEU A 115 8.57 5.33 1.25
N ILE A 116 7.86 6.46 1.22
CA ILE A 116 6.39 6.50 1.21
C ILE A 116 5.91 6.85 -0.19
N PHE A 117 5.23 5.93 -0.86
CA PHE A 117 4.63 6.16 -2.17
C PHE A 117 3.17 6.61 -2.00
N LEU A 118 2.91 7.89 -2.22
CA LEU A 118 1.59 8.52 -2.03
C LEU A 118 0.79 8.54 -3.33
N MET A 119 -0.11 7.58 -3.48
CA MET A 119 -1.06 7.50 -4.59
C MET A 119 -2.41 8.09 -4.20
N GLY A 120 -3.24 8.38 -5.18
CA GLY A 120 -4.62 8.77 -4.89
C GLY A 120 -5.36 9.27 -6.11
N ALA A 121 -6.68 9.16 -6.04
CA ALA A 121 -7.55 9.59 -7.12
C ALA A 121 -7.36 11.09 -7.43
N PRO A 122 -7.67 11.56 -8.64
CA PRO A 122 -7.88 12.98 -8.90
C PRO A 122 -8.86 13.57 -7.86
N GLY A 123 -8.61 14.77 -7.34
CA GLY A 123 -9.49 15.39 -6.33
C GLY A 123 -9.42 14.80 -4.91
N SER A 124 -8.51 13.86 -4.63
CA SER A 124 -8.30 13.29 -3.27
C SER A 124 -7.58 14.21 -2.28
N GLY A 125 -7.02 15.33 -2.74
CA GLY A 125 -6.31 16.26 -1.85
C GLY A 125 -4.86 15.89 -1.51
N LYS A 126 -4.20 15.03 -2.31
CA LYS A 126 -2.78 14.64 -2.11
C LYS A 126 -1.88 15.81 -1.71
N GLY A 127 -1.81 16.85 -2.55
CA GLY A 127 -0.96 18.02 -2.28
C GLY A 127 -1.28 18.74 -0.97
N THR A 128 -2.53 18.73 -0.52
CA THR A 128 -2.95 19.29 0.77
C THR A 128 -2.49 18.43 1.95
N HIS A 129 -2.49 17.11 1.79
CA HIS A 129 -2.18 16.17 2.86
C HIS A 129 -0.70 15.76 2.93
N THR A 130 0.08 15.91 1.85
CA THR A 130 1.51 15.58 1.80
C THR A 130 2.30 16.20 2.96
N PRO A 131 2.21 17.52 3.25
CA PRO A 131 2.96 18.11 4.35
C PRO A 131 2.58 17.52 5.71
N SER A 132 1.32 17.15 5.90
CA SER A 132 0.85 16.53 7.14
C SER A 132 1.38 15.11 7.31
N ILE A 133 1.44 14.31 6.24
CA ILE A 133 2.04 12.96 6.25
C ILE A 133 3.52 13.04 6.62
N LEU A 134 4.26 13.96 6.00
CA LEU A 134 5.68 14.18 6.28
C LEU A 134 5.91 14.55 7.75
N ARG A 135 5.15 15.52 8.28
CA ARG A 135 5.24 15.92 9.70
C ARG A 135 4.91 14.77 10.65
N ALA A 136 3.88 13.98 10.36
CA ALA A 136 3.47 12.84 11.19
C ALA A 136 4.56 11.77 11.32
N ARG A 137 5.35 11.57 10.26
CA ARG A 137 6.45 10.60 10.21
C ARG A 137 7.81 11.20 10.56
N GLY A 138 7.87 12.48 10.89
CA GLY A 138 9.15 13.17 11.14
C GLY A 138 10.06 13.23 9.91
N ILE A 139 9.49 13.17 8.70
CA ILE A 139 10.26 13.23 7.46
C ILE A 139 10.53 14.68 7.10
N THR A 140 11.82 15.02 6.96
CA THR A 140 12.30 16.37 6.64
C THR A 140 12.66 16.56 5.18
N ASN A 141 12.94 15.47 4.44
CA ASN A 141 13.18 15.55 2.99
C ASN A 141 11.95 16.15 2.28
N PRO A 142 12.17 17.01 1.26
CA PRO A 142 11.08 17.50 0.44
C PRO A 142 10.40 16.34 -0.32
N PRO A 143 9.08 16.39 -0.55
CA PRO A 143 8.40 15.36 -1.31
C PRO A 143 8.84 15.39 -2.77
N ILE A 144 9.11 14.22 -3.34
CA ILE A 144 9.42 14.06 -4.75
C ILE A 144 8.11 13.93 -5.51
N SER A 145 7.75 14.92 -6.32
CA SER A 145 6.62 14.82 -7.25
C SER A 145 7.14 14.41 -8.62
N VAL A 146 6.71 13.24 -9.11
CA VAL A 146 7.09 12.78 -10.46
C VAL A 146 6.68 13.79 -11.52
N SER A 147 5.54 14.47 -11.34
CA SER A 147 5.12 15.52 -12.28
C SER A 147 6.10 16.69 -12.34
N ASN A 148 6.75 17.03 -11.23
CA ASN A 148 7.79 18.07 -11.21
C ASN A 148 9.10 17.58 -11.82
N LEU A 149 9.46 16.30 -11.60
CA LEU A 149 10.62 15.71 -12.26
C LEU A 149 10.49 15.79 -13.79
N LEU A 150 9.28 15.57 -14.32
CA LEU A 150 9.00 15.65 -15.75
C LEU A 150 8.87 17.08 -16.30
N ASP A 151 9.06 18.12 -15.48
CA ASP A 151 8.92 19.52 -15.90
C ASP A 151 10.17 20.10 -16.59
N THR A 152 11.02 19.25 -17.18
CA THR A 152 12.22 19.67 -17.90
C THR A 152 11.93 20.04 -19.36
N PRO A 153 12.75 20.91 -20.00
CA PRO A 153 12.59 21.26 -21.41
C PRO A 153 12.55 20.03 -22.34
N GLU A 154 13.37 19.02 -22.08
CA GLU A 154 13.46 17.80 -22.88
C GLU A 154 12.19 16.96 -22.75
N CYS A 155 11.67 16.81 -21.54
CA CYS A 155 10.41 16.12 -21.29
C CYS A 155 9.23 16.86 -21.94
N LYS A 156 9.23 18.19 -21.86
CA LYS A 156 8.24 19.06 -22.52
C LYS A 156 8.29 18.92 -24.03
N GLU A 157 9.48 18.86 -24.63
CA GLU A 157 9.63 18.63 -26.08
C GLU A 157 9.06 17.28 -26.52
N LEU A 158 9.35 16.21 -25.78
CA LEU A 158 8.81 14.88 -26.05
C LEU A 158 7.28 14.89 -25.97
N ILE A 159 6.72 15.47 -24.89
CA ILE A 159 5.27 15.61 -24.70
C ILE A 159 4.65 16.44 -25.84
N ASN A 160 5.26 17.56 -26.22
CA ASN A 160 4.78 18.44 -27.29
C ASN A 160 4.81 17.77 -28.67
N ARG A 161 5.74 16.84 -28.90
CA ARG A 161 5.79 15.98 -30.10
C ARG A 161 4.80 14.81 -30.03
N GLY A 162 3.98 14.72 -28.99
CA GLY A 162 3.04 13.62 -28.77
C GLY A 162 3.70 12.31 -28.36
N GLN A 163 4.98 12.35 -27.97
CA GLN A 163 5.71 11.17 -27.52
C GLN A 163 5.49 10.96 -26.02
N MET A 164 5.22 9.71 -25.63
CA MET A 164 5.10 9.35 -24.23
C MET A 164 6.49 9.20 -23.60
N ILE A 165 6.67 9.75 -22.41
CA ILE A 165 7.89 9.57 -21.64
C ILE A 165 7.96 8.11 -21.20
N SER A 166 9.09 7.45 -21.48
CA SER A 166 9.27 6.03 -21.20
C SER A 166 9.35 5.75 -19.70
N ASP A 167 8.87 4.58 -19.25
CA ASP A 167 8.99 4.15 -17.86
C ASP A 167 10.45 4.12 -17.39
N ARG A 168 11.40 3.82 -18.29
CA ARG A 168 12.85 3.87 -18.00
C ARG A 168 13.26 5.27 -17.53
N THR A 169 12.93 6.28 -18.32
CA THR A 169 13.27 7.68 -18.03
C THR A 169 12.66 8.13 -16.72
N VAL A 170 11.39 7.79 -16.46
CA VAL A 170 10.72 8.11 -15.19
C VAL A 170 11.46 7.48 -14.00
N MET A 171 11.88 6.21 -14.12
CA MET A 171 12.63 5.53 -13.05
C MET A 171 14.02 6.13 -12.83
N GLU A 172 14.77 6.42 -13.89
CA GLU A 172 16.08 7.07 -13.79
C GLU A 172 15.96 8.41 -13.07
N MET A 173 15.03 9.27 -13.48
CA MET A 173 14.80 10.57 -12.84
C MET A 173 14.39 10.42 -11.37
N LEU A 174 13.58 9.41 -11.05
CA LEU A 174 13.21 9.12 -9.67
C LEU A 174 14.43 8.67 -8.85
N PHE A 175 15.28 7.80 -9.37
CA PHE A 175 16.47 7.33 -8.67
C PHE A 175 17.49 8.45 -8.43
N HIS A 176 17.71 9.32 -9.42
CA HIS A 176 18.50 10.54 -9.23
C HIS A 176 17.94 11.39 -8.09
N ALA A 177 16.64 11.68 -8.11
CA ALA A 177 16.00 12.48 -7.05
C ALA A 177 16.06 11.83 -5.67
N LEU A 178 16.01 10.49 -5.59
CA LEU A 178 16.16 9.75 -4.34
C LEU A 178 17.59 9.81 -3.79
N LEU A 179 18.60 9.80 -4.66
CA LEU A 179 20.02 9.91 -4.28
C LEU A 179 20.41 11.33 -3.88
N ASP A 180 19.69 12.35 -4.36
CA ASP A 180 19.87 13.74 -3.94
C ASP A 180 19.25 14.07 -2.58
N CYS A 181 18.46 13.15 -2.00
CA CYS A 181 17.84 13.31 -0.68
C CYS A 181 18.83 13.00 0.46
N ASP A 182 18.54 13.48 1.67
CA ASP A 182 19.25 13.03 2.86
C ASP A 182 18.91 11.55 3.13
N PRO A 183 19.89 10.62 3.10
CA PRO A 183 19.64 9.19 3.24
C PRO A 183 19.25 8.78 4.68
N THR A 184 19.52 9.63 5.67
CA THR A 184 19.25 9.34 7.09
C THR A 184 17.77 9.45 7.46
N VAL A 185 17.01 10.20 6.66
CA VAL A 185 15.57 10.43 6.85
C VAL A 185 14.77 9.79 5.73
N GLY A 186 13.45 9.61 5.95
CA GLY A 186 12.56 9.09 4.92
C GLY A 186 12.33 10.08 3.77
N VAL A 187 11.57 9.69 2.75
CA VAL A 187 11.06 10.59 1.71
C VAL A 187 9.71 10.10 1.21
N LEU A 188 8.87 11.06 0.77
CA LEU A 188 7.58 10.79 0.16
C LEU A 188 7.64 11.03 -1.34
N VAL A 189 7.20 10.05 -2.13
CA VAL A 189 7.12 10.09 -3.58
C VAL A 189 5.65 10.19 -4.00
N ASP A 190 5.26 11.30 -4.64
CA ASP A 190 3.92 11.52 -5.21
C ASP A 190 3.92 11.17 -6.70
N GLY A 191 3.01 10.27 -7.08
CA GLY A 191 2.73 9.97 -8.47
C GLY A 191 3.53 8.82 -9.09
N PHE A 192 4.25 8.00 -8.31
CA PHE A 192 4.82 6.71 -8.68
C PHE A 192 4.38 5.58 -7.72
N PRO A 193 3.97 4.39 -8.18
CA PRO A 193 3.83 3.93 -9.56
C PRO A 193 2.44 4.19 -10.17
N ARG A 194 2.36 4.36 -11.49
CA ARG A 194 1.12 4.53 -12.27
C ARG A 194 0.81 3.36 -13.22
N THR A 195 1.83 2.63 -13.68
CA THR A 195 1.70 1.52 -14.64
C THR A 195 2.02 0.18 -13.96
N GLU A 196 1.62 -0.94 -14.58
CA GLU A 196 1.98 -2.27 -14.07
C GLU A 196 3.51 -2.50 -14.12
N ILE A 197 4.18 -1.95 -15.13
CA ILE A 197 5.64 -2.00 -15.26
C ILE A 197 6.29 -1.30 -14.07
N GLN A 198 5.81 -0.11 -13.69
CA GLN A 198 6.32 0.62 -12.53
C GLN A 198 6.04 -0.09 -11.21
N VAL A 199 4.89 -0.78 -11.09
CA VAL A 199 4.56 -1.59 -9.90
C VAL A 199 5.57 -2.73 -9.72
N GLU A 200 5.90 -3.46 -10.78
CA GLU A 200 6.90 -4.53 -10.72
C GLU A 200 8.32 -3.95 -10.56
N ALA A 201 8.63 -2.81 -11.19
CA ALA A 201 9.90 -2.12 -10.97
C ALA A 201 10.11 -1.70 -9.51
N LEU A 202 9.06 -1.30 -8.81
CA LEU A 202 9.14 -0.97 -7.38
C LEU A 202 9.57 -2.18 -6.53
N ARG A 203 9.10 -3.38 -6.90
CA ARG A 203 9.55 -4.63 -6.27
C ARG A 203 11.03 -4.89 -6.55
N LEU A 204 11.45 -4.76 -7.80
CA LEU A 204 12.85 -4.95 -8.19
C LEU A 204 13.77 -3.94 -7.48
N PHE A 205 13.30 -2.70 -7.31
CA PHE A 205 14.01 -1.67 -6.57
C PHE A 205 14.22 -2.05 -5.11
N TYR A 206 13.17 -2.51 -4.43
CA TYR A 206 13.28 -3.03 -3.06
C TYR A 206 14.29 -4.19 -2.98
N ASP A 207 14.22 -5.14 -3.90
CA ASP A 207 15.14 -6.28 -3.95
C ASP A 207 16.60 -5.82 -4.13
N LYS A 208 16.84 -4.77 -4.95
CA LYS A 208 18.16 -4.17 -5.14
C LYS A 208 18.70 -3.49 -3.88
N MET A 209 17.87 -2.75 -3.14
CA MET A 209 18.29 -2.17 -1.86
C MET A 209 18.64 -3.25 -0.83
N VAL A 210 17.88 -4.35 -0.81
CA VAL A 210 18.20 -5.52 0.04
C VAL A 210 19.51 -6.20 -0.39
N GLU A 211 19.76 -6.30 -1.69
CA GLU A 211 21.02 -6.82 -2.26
C GLU A 211 22.21 -5.98 -1.80
N LEU A 212 22.17 -4.65 -1.98
CA LEU A 212 23.21 -3.72 -1.54
C LEU A 212 23.48 -3.84 -0.04
N ARG A 213 22.42 -3.87 0.78
CA ARG A 213 22.55 -4.06 2.22
C ARG A 213 23.27 -5.36 2.60
N ARG A 214 22.97 -6.47 1.91
CA ARG A 214 23.62 -7.77 2.16
C ARG A 214 25.09 -7.74 1.77
N GLU A 215 25.40 -7.11 0.64
CA GLU A 215 26.75 -6.98 0.10
C GLU A 215 27.65 -6.20 1.06
N PHE A 216 27.19 -5.04 1.55
CA PHE A 216 27.97 -4.17 2.43
C PHE A 216 27.81 -4.48 3.93
N TRP A 217 27.11 -5.55 4.29
CA TRP A 217 26.77 -5.87 5.69
C TRP A 217 27.99 -6.01 6.62
N ASN A 218 29.07 -6.63 6.14
CA ASN A 218 30.29 -6.88 6.90
C ASN A 218 31.40 -5.87 6.58
N THR A 219 31.04 -4.69 6.12
CA THR A 219 32.00 -3.62 5.75
C THR A 219 31.78 -2.39 6.62
N ASP A 220 32.76 -1.48 6.63
CA ASP A 220 32.66 -0.19 7.33
C ASP A 220 31.54 0.71 6.77
N ARG A 221 30.95 0.33 5.63
CA ARG A 221 29.84 1.05 4.97
C ARG A 221 28.46 0.50 5.33
N ARG A 222 28.35 -0.44 6.28
CA ARG A 222 27.07 -1.04 6.69
C ARG A 222 25.98 -0.01 6.97
N ASP A 223 26.34 1.09 7.63
CA ASP A 223 25.39 2.12 8.06
C ASP A 223 24.83 2.93 6.88
N GLN A 224 25.52 2.94 5.74
CA GLN A 224 25.07 3.60 4.51
C GLN A 224 23.97 2.81 3.77
N PHE A 225 23.79 1.53 4.13
CA PHE A 225 22.81 0.64 3.50
C PHE A 225 21.81 0.10 4.55
N PRO A 226 20.93 0.97 5.09
CA PRO A 226 19.94 0.57 6.07
C PRO A 226 18.92 -0.39 5.47
N ARG A 227 18.12 -1.05 6.32
CA ARG A 227 17.03 -1.90 5.85
C ARG A 227 16.00 -1.01 5.13
N PRO A 228 15.67 -1.28 3.85
CA PRO A 228 14.66 -0.51 3.15
C PRO A 228 13.27 -0.73 3.75
N VAL A 229 12.52 0.35 3.92
CA VAL A 229 11.12 0.34 4.35
C VAL A 229 10.28 1.05 3.31
N PHE A 230 9.49 0.30 2.55
CA PHE A 230 8.61 0.85 1.53
C PHE A 230 7.18 0.84 2.07
N ARG A 231 6.47 1.95 1.92
CA ARG A 231 5.05 2.07 2.27
C ARG A 231 4.26 2.58 1.11
N ILE A 232 3.09 2.00 0.92
CA ILE A 232 2.14 2.47 -0.08
C ILE A 232 1.00 3.16 0.66
N CYS A 233 0.76 4.43 0.34
CA CYS A 233 -0.36 5.19 0.88
C CYS A 233 -1.28 5.58 -0.28
N VAL A 234 -2.55 5.19 -0.22
CA VAL A 234 -3.53 5.50 -1.26
C VAL A 234 -4.66 6.33 -0.67
N LEU A 235 -4.79 7.57 -1.13
CA LEU A 235 -5.94 8.43 -0.82
C LEU A 235 -7.10 8.11 -1.78
N TYR A 236 -8.15 7.52 -1.24
CA TYR A 236 -9.34 7.15 -1.97
C TYR A 236 -10.47 8.17 -1.76
N VAL A 237 -11.20 8.46 -2.83
CA VAL A 237 -12.39 9.32 -2.84
C VAL A 237 -13.30 8.82 -3.94
N ASP A 238 -14.62 8.83 -3.69
CA ASP A 238 -15.61 8.41 -4.67
C ASP A 238 -15.60 9.29 -5.92
N GLU A 239 -16.00 8.73 -7.07
CA GLU A 239 -15.96 9.41 -8.36
C GLU A 239 -16.76 10.72 -8.34
N ASP A 240 -17.98 10.70 -7.83
CA ASP A 240 -18.83 11.90 -7.83
C ASP A 240 -18.27 13.00 -6.93
N ILE A 241 -17.66 12.64 -5.80
CA ILE A 241 -16.98 13.59 -4.91
C ILE A 241 -15.72 14.15 -5.59
N SER A 242 -14.99 13.29 -6.30
CA SER A 242 -13.82 13.69 -7.10
C SER A 242 -14.20 14.69 -8.20
N VAL A 243 -15.33 14.46 -8.89
CA VAL A 243 -15.90 15.37 -9.90
C VAL A 243 -16.28 16.70 -9.26
N GLN A 244 -17.09 16.67 -8.20
CA GLN A 244 -17.53 17.87 -7.49
C GLN A 244 -16.35 18.74 -7.03
N ARG A 245 -15.33 18.13 -6.40
CA ARG A 245 -14.14 18.84 -5.92
C ARG A 245 -13.34 19.49 -7.05
N GLN A 246 -13.21 18.82 -8.20
CA GLN A 246 -12.45 19.35 -9.33
C GLN A 246 -13.18 20.48 -10.05
N LEU A 247 -14.51 20.35 -10.23
CA LEU A 247 -15.33 21.44 -10.77
C LEU A 247 -15.33 22.66 -9.84
N ALA A 248 -15.51 22.45 -8.53
CA ALA A 248 -15.46 23.52 -7.54
C ALA A 248 -14.09 24.23 -7.53
N ARG A 249 -13.00 23.47 -7.65
CA ARG A 249 -11.64 24.01 -7.80
C ARG A 249 -11.51 24.85 -9.08
N GLY A 250 -12.00 24.35 -10.22
CA GLY A 250 -11.98 25.08 -11.48
C GLY A 250 -12.71 26.41 -11.40
N GLN A 251 -13.93 26.41 -10.83
CA GLN A 251 -14.72 27.61 -10.61
C GLN A 251 -13.99 28.62 -9.71
N MET A 252 -13.48 28.18 -8.56
CA MET A 252 -12.72 29.02 -7.64
C MET A 252 -11.51 29.68 -8.31
N ILE A 253 -10.73 28.92 -9.10
CA ILE A 253 -9.57 29.44 -9.82
C ILE A 253 -9.99 30.49 -10.85
N ARG A 254 -11.08 30.25 -11.59
CA ARG A 254 -11.59 31.19 -12.58
C ARG A 254 -12.04 32.51 -11.95
N GLU A 255 -12.75 32.44 -10.83
CA GLU A 255 -13.20 33.61 -10.07
C GLU A 255 -12.01 34.41 -9.50
N HIS A 256 -11.05 33.72 -8.88
CA HIS A 256 -9.81 34.33 -8.38
C HIS A 256 -9.03 35.03 -9.51
N ASN A 257 -8.79 34.33 -10.62
CA ASN A 257 -8.07 34.90 -11.75
C ASN A 257 -8.81 36.08 -12.39
N ALA A 258 -10.15 36.04 -12.45
CA ALA A 258 -10.94 37.18 -12.91
C ALA A 258 -10.83 38.39 -11.95
N GLN A 259 -10.71 38.17 -10.64
CA GLN A 259 -10.46 39.23 -9.67
C GLN A 259 -9.04 39.81 -9.80
N VAL A 260 -8.02 38.95 -9.93
CA VAL A 260 -6.62 39.38 -10.14
C VAL A 260 -6.50 40.19 -11.43
N ARG A 261 -7.12 39.75 -12.53
CA ARG A 261 -7.13 40.48 -13.81
C ARG A 261 -7.81 41.85 -13.71
N ARG A 262 -8.89 41.97 -12.92
CA ARG A 262 -9.61 43.24 -12.72
C ARG A 262 -8.89 44.22 -11.79
N SER A 263 -8.33 43.72 -10.70
CA SER A 263 -7.67 44.54 -9.68
C SER A 263 -6.22 44.88 -10.02
N GLY A 264 -5.58 44.09 -10.90
CA GLY A 264 -4.14 44.16 -11.15
C GLY A 264 -3.27 43.70 -9.97
N GLN A 265 -3.88 43.16 -8.90
CA GLN A 265 -3.19 42.73 -7.69
C GLN A 265 -3.33 41.22 -7.48
N GLY A 266 -2.22 40.57 -7.13
CA GLY A 266 -2.15 39.13 -6.87
C GLY A 266 -1.50 38.33 -7.99
N VAL A 267 -1.38 37.01 -7.78
CA VAL A 267 -0.78 36.06 -8.73
C VAL A 267 -1.88 35.21 -9.34
N LEU A 268 -1.83 35.03 -10.66
CA LEU A 268 -2.73 34.13 -11.37
C LEU A 268 -2.45 32.69 -10.96
N TRP A 269 -3.51 31.96 -10.63
CA TRP A 269 -3.44 30.54 -10.38
C TRP A 269 -3.55 29.76 -11.69
N GLU A 270 -2.88 28.61 -11.75
CA GLU A 270 -2.89 27.73 -12.91
C GLU A 270 -4.31 27.23 -13.23
N GLU A 271 -4.81 27.55 -14.43
CA GLU A 271 -6.09 27.04 -14.93
C GLU A 271 -5.88 25.68 -15.61
N ARG A 272 -6.37 24.61 -14.97
CA ARG A 272 -6.32 23.26 -15.56
C ARG A 272 -7.54 23.04 -16.44
N VAL A 273 -7.32 22.79 -17.72
CA VAL A 273 -8.39 22.54 -18.70
C VAL A 273 -9.37 21.46 -18.22
N THR A 274 -8.84 20.43 -17.54
CA THR A 274 -9.64 19.32 -17.02
C THR A 274 -10.63 19.74 -15.95
N ASP A 275 -10.39 20.82 -15.21
CA ASP A 275 -11.23 21.21 -14.08
C ASP A 275 -12.52 21.92 -14.50
N PHE A 276 -12.69 22.17 -15.79
CA PHE A 276 -13.83 22.87 -16.37
C PHE A 276 -14.79 21.96 -17.13
N ASP A 277 -14.42 20.70 -17.33
CA ASP A 277 -15.19 19.73 -18.11
C ASP A 277 -15.36 18.43 -17.33
N GLU A 278 -16.61 18.15 -16.94
CA GLU A 278 -16.96 16.93 -16.21
C GLU A 278 -16.53 15.66 -16.95
N THR A 279 -16.63 15.64 -18.29
CA THR A 279 -16.28 14.47 -19.08
C THR A 279 -14.80 14.15 -18.96
N LEU A 280 -13.93 15.17 -19.07
CA LEU A 280 -12.49 15.02 -18.88
C LEU A 280 -12.15 14.59 -17.45
N ILE A 281 -12.86 15.10 -16.44
CA ILE A 281 -12.66 14.69 -15.05
C ILE A 281 -12.97 13.20 -14.87
N ARG A 282 -14.13 12.76 -15.37
CA ARG A 282 -14.53 11.35 -15.30
C ARG A 282 -13.57 10.45 -16.08
N SER A 283 -13.08 10.88 -17.25
CA SER A 283 -12.04 10.16 -17.98
C SER A 283 -10.75 9.99 -17.16
N ARG A 284 -10.29 11.04 -16.44
CA ARG A 284 -9.12 10.94 -15.55
C ARG A 284 -9.37 9.98 -14.38
N TYR A 285 -10.56 10.00 -13.81
CA TYR A 285 -10.93 9.09 -12.74
C TYR A 285 -10.98 7.63 -13.23
N ALA A 286 -11.50 7.40 -14.44
CA ALA A 286 -11.54 6.08 -15.06
C ALA A 286 -10.13 5.50 -15.27
N ILE A 287 -9.17 6.32 -15.71
CA ILE A 287 -7.75 5.92 -15.82
C ILE A 287 -7.21 5.50 -14.46
N PHE A 288 -7.42 6.30 -13.41
CA PHE A 288 -7.01 5.93 -12.06
C PHE A 288 -7.62 4.60 -11.61
N LYS A 289 -8.92 4.39 -11.85
CA LYS A 289 -9.64 3.16 -11.49
C LYS A 289 -9.11 1.93 -12.25
N ALA A 290 -8.73 2.09 -13.52
CA ALA A 290 -8.14 1.02 -14.32
C ALA A 290 -6.80 0.55 -13.75
N HIS A 291 -5.96 1.48 -13.27
CA HIS A 291 -4.66 1.16 -12.67
C HIS A 291 -4.74 0.77 -11.19
N TYR A 292 -5.85 1.07 -10.51
CA TYR A 292 -6.03 0.76 -9.10
C TYR A 292 -5.85 -0.73 -8.76
N GLY A 293 -6.27 -1.62 -9.66
CA GLY A 293 -6.06 -3.07 -9.49
C GLY A 293 -4.58 -3.46 -9.42
N ALA A 294 -3.71 -2.77 -10.15
CA ALA A 294 -2.27 -2.99 -10.10
C ALA A 294 -1.68 -2.49 -8.76
N LEU A 295 -2.16 -1.35 -8.24
CA LEU A 295 -1.76 -0.83 -6.93
C LEU A 295 -2.10 -1.80 -5.80
N LEU A 296 -3.26 -2.47 -5.87
CA LEU A 296 -3.64 -3.49 -4.89
C LEU A 296 -2.71 -4.71 -4.90
N LYS A 297 -1.92 -4.96 -5.94
CA LYS A 297 -0.91 -6.03 -5.92
C LYS A 297 0.20 -5.71 -4.91
N LEU A 298 0.52 -4.43 -4.71
CA LEU A 298 1.54 -3.99 -3.76
C LEU A 298 1.14 -4.23 -2.30
N SER A 299 -0.15 -4.29 -1.99
CA SER A 299 -0.62 -4.55 -0.60
C SER A 299 -0.24 -5.93 -0.08
N LYS A 300 0.13 -6.86 -0.98
CA LYS A 300 0.64 -8.18 -0.63
C LYS A 300 2.13 -8.18 -0.30
N ILE A 301 2.84 -7.11 -0.67
CA ILE A 301 4.31 -7.04 -0.64
C ILE A 301 4.76 -6.03 0.42
N PHE A 302 4.11 -4.87 0.48
CA PHE A 302 4.49 -3.76 1.34
C PHE A 302 3.34 -3.36 2.28
N PRO A 303 3.65 -2.78 3.45
CA PRO A 303 2.66 -2.05 4.25
C PRO A 303 1.84 -1.10 3.38
N PHE A 304 0.52 -1.23 3.46
CA PHE A 304 -0.42 -0.57 2.56
C PHE A 304 -1.51 0.13 3.36
N HIS A 305 -1.55 1.46 3.23
CA HIS A 305 -2.53 2.33 3.85
C HIS A 305 -3.56 2.75 2.82
N LEU A 306 -4.79 2.31 2.98
CA LEU A 306 -5.92 2.78 2.19
C LEU A 306 -6.71 3.78 3.01
N ILE A 307 -6.56 5.06 2.68
CA ILE A 307 -7.11 6.15 3.47
C ILE A 307 -8.32 6.71 2.74
N ASN A 308 -9.46 6.70 3.43
CA ASN A 308 -10.65 7.38 2.95
C ASN A 308 -10.47 8.90 3.08
N ALA A 309 -10.38 9.58 1.94
CA ALA A 309 -10.23 11.03 1.83
C ALA A 309 -11.58 11.74 1.55
N VAL A 310 -12.71 11.07 1.84
CA VAL A 310 -14.04 11.67 1.89
C VAL A 310 -14.21 12.37 3.25
N GLY A 311 -14.54 13.66 3.21
CA GLY A 311 -14.67 14.50 4.41
C GLY A 311 -14.00 15.85 4.24
N ASN A 312 -13.92 16.61 5.34
CA ASN A 312 -13.15 17.86 5.37
C ASN A 312 -11.65 17.61 5.59
N ILE A 313 -10.83 18.64 5.36
CA ILE A 313 -9.36 18.52 5.41
C ILE A 313 -8.88 18.06 6.80
N ASN A 314 -9.51 18.55 7.87
CA ASN A 314 -9.11 18.23 9.24
C ASN A 314 -9.44 16.79 9.61
N GLU A 315 -10.63 16.30 9.25
CA GLU A 315 -11.04 14.90 9.47
C GLU A 315 -10.10 13.93 8.75
N VAL A 316 -9.85 14.17 7.46
CA VAL A 316 -8.95 13.32 6.67
C VAL A 316 -7.54 13.37 7.24
N MET A 317 -7.08 14.54 7.68
CA MET A 317 -5.79 14.68 8.35
C MET A 317 -5.73 13.84 9.63
N GLN A 318 -6.75 13.86 10.50
CA GLN A 318 -6.76 13.04 11.72
C GLN A 318 -6.75 11.54 11.41
N ILE A 319 -7.46 11.11 10.35
CA ILE A 319 -7.41 9.71 9.88
C ILE A 319 -5.99 9.34 9.46
N ILE A 320 -5.34 10.20 8.67
CA ILE A 320 -3.95 10.01 8.23
C ILE A 320 -3.02 9.89 9.43
N LEU A 321 -3.08 10.84 10.37
CA LEU A 321 -2.22 10.84 11.56
C LEU A 321 -2.38 9.54 12.35
N LYS A 322 -3.62 9.15 12.63
CA LYS A 322 -3.92 7.92 13.37
C LYS A 322 -3.37 6.67 12.68
N GLU A 323 -3.49 6.58 11.36
CA GLU A 323 -3.01 5.43 10.59
C GLU A 323 -1.47 5.31 10.63
N PHE A 324 -0.76 6.43 10.49
CA PHE A 324 0.71 6.45 10.53
C PHE A 324 1.28 6.34 11.96
N GLU A 325 0.65 6.93 12.97
CA GLU A 325 1.05 6.80 14.39
C GLU A 325 0.90 5.36 14.87
N TYR A 326 -0.23 4.71 14.57
CA TYR A 326 -0.47 3.31 14.94
C TYR A 326 0.64 2.39 14.42
N GLN A 327 1.06 2.55 13.17
CA GLN A 327 2.13 1.75 12.59
C GLN A 327 3.49 2.03 13.21
N SER A 328 3.79 3.31 13.46
CA SER A 328 5.04 3.70 14.12
C SER A 328 5.21 3.01 15.48
N SER A 329 4.11 2.83 16.23
CA SER A 329 4.10 2.14 17.52
C SER A 329 4.38 0.63 17.44
N LEU A 330 4.12 0.02 16.28
CA LEU A 330 4.33 -1.42 16.04
C LEU A 330 5.70 -1.71 15.42
N GLU A 331 6.44 -0.66 15.08
CA GLU A 331 7.71 -0.77 14.37
C GLU A 331 8.88 -0.71 15.32
N LEU A 332 9.74 -1.72 15.20
CA LEU A 332 11.04 -1.70 15.84
C LEU A 332 11.99 -0.86 14.97
N GLU A 333 12.83 -0.08 15.63
CA GLU A 333 13.97 0.57 15.00
C GLU A 333 14.87 -0.47 14.29
N SER A 334 15.57 -0.09 13.21
CA SER A 334 16.37 -1.03 12.40
C SER A 334 17.41 -1.74 13.25
N ASP A 335 18.10 -1.01 14.13
CA ASP A 335 19.15 -1.58 14.98
C ASP A 335 18.57 -2.54 15.99
N THR A 336 17.43 -2.16 16.60
CA THR A 336 16.69 -3.03 17.50
C THR A 336 16.19 -4.28 16.78
N TYR A 337 15.63 -4.13 15.58
CA TYR A 337 15.19 -5.25 14.76
C TYR A 337 16.35 -6.17 14.40
N ASP A 338 17.46 -5.64 13.89
CA ASP A 338 18.64 -6.42 13.53
C ASP A 338 19.16 -7.20 14.74
N ALA A 339 19.22 -6.54 15.90
CA ALA A 339 19.63 -7.15 17.17
C ALA A 339 18.72 -8.28 17.63
N ILE A 340 17.42 -8.28 17.31
CA ILE A 340 16.48 -9.33 17.77
C ILE A 340 15.96 -10.25 16.66
N SER A 341 16.27 -9.97 15.40
CA SER A 341 15.74 -10.66 14.22
C SER A 341 16.13 -12.14 14.14
N HIS A 342 17.24 -12.50 14.78
CA HIS A 342 17.73 -13.87 14.88
C HIS A 342 16.94 -14.72 15.89
N ILE A 343 16.12 -14.08 16.74
CA ILE A 343 15.29 -14.79 17.72
C ILE A 343 14.09 -15.40 16.97
N PRO A 344 13.94 -16.74 17.01
CA PRO A 344 12.83 -17.40 16.33
C PRO A 344 11.48 -16.98 16.92
N LEU A 345 10.46 -16.84 16.07
CA LEU A 345 9.09 -16.54 16.51
C LEU A 345 8.60 -17.58 17.52
N ALA A 346 7.91 -17.14 18.58
CA ALA A 346 7.44 -18.01 19.67
C ALA A 346 6.69 -19.27 19.17
N ASN A 347 5.87 -19.14 18.12
CA ASN A 347 5.15 -20.27 17.52
C ASN A 347 6.07 -21.30 16.81
N LYS A 348 7.28 -20.90 16.40
CA LYS A 348 8.32 -21.78 15.84
C LYS A 348 9.18 -22.41 16.93
N ILE A 349 9.27 -21.77 18.11
CA ILE A 349 9.98 -22.31 19.27
C ILE A 349 9.27 -23.58 19.77
N GLY A 350 7.93 -23.65 19.74
CA GLY A 350 7.17 -24.78 20.26
C GLY A 350 7.53 -26.17 19.68
N VAL A 351 8.04 -26.24 18.45
CA VAL A 351 8.37 -27.53 17.78
C VAL A 351 9.80 -28.02 18.12
N HIS A 352 10.72 -27.11 18.44
CA HIS A 352 12.14 -27.42 18.73
C HIS A 352 12.66 -26.76 20.02
N ALA A 353 11.77 -26.45 20.96
CA ALA A 353 12.07 -25.60 22.13
C ALA A 353 13.31 -26.05 22.89
N ARG A 354 13.50 -27.37 23.04
CA ARG A 354 14.63 -27.96 23.78
C ARG A 354 15.99 -27.74 23.10
N GLN A 355 16.04 -27.68 21.77
CA GLN A 355 17.26 -27.42 20.99
C GLN A 355 17.50 -25.92 20.75
N ALA A 356 16.42 -25.13 20.68
CA ALA A 356 16.51 -23.67 20.49
C ALA A 356 16.93 -22.94 21.77
N SER A 357 16.52 -23.42 22.95
CA SER A 357 16.86 -22.78 24.24
C SER A 357 18.36 -22.75 24.54
N THR A 358 19.13 -23.75 24.11
CA THR A 358 20.59 -23.78 24.29
C THR A 358 21.30 -22.72 23.45
N THR A 359 20.82 -22.47 22.23
CA THR A 359 21.37 -21.45 21.33
C THR A 359 21.05 -20.04 21.80
N ILE A 360 19.83 -19.83 22.30
CA ILE A 360 19.39 -18.54 22.86
C ILE A 360 20.14 -18.22 24.16
N ALA A 361 20.31 -19.20 25.06
CA ALA A 361 21.04 -19.01 26.31
C ALA A 361 22.53 -18.67 26.08
N ALA A 362 23.19 -19.32 25.11
CA ALA A 362 24.58 -19.02 24.76
C ALA A 362 24.75 -17.62 24.15
N HIS A 363 23.73 -17.09 23.46
CA HIS A 363 23.77 -15.74 22.87
C HIS A 363 23.49 -14.64 23.89
N LEU A 364 22.54 -14.86 24.80
CA LEU A 364 22.23 -13.92 25.90
C LEU A 364 23.40 -13.75 26.87
N GLN A 365 24.23 -14.78 27.06
CA GLN A 365 25.49 -14.66 27.83
C GLN A 365 26.54 -13.76 27.17
N ARG A 366 26.43 -13.50 25.86
CA ARG A 366 27.41 -12.71 25.08
C ARG A 366 27.14 -11.20 25.11
N PHE A 367 25.94 -10.78 25.55
CA PHE A 367 25.54 -9.38 25.68
C PHE A 367 24.91 -9.09 27.07
N PRO A 368 25.71 -9.06 28.16
CA PRO A 368 25.17 -8.94 29.51
C PRO A 368 24.63 -7.54 29.87
N HIS A 369 24.90 -6.50 29.07
CA HIS A 369 24.69 -5.10 29.53
C HIS A 369 23.59 -4.28 28.85
N PHE A 370 22.98 -4.72 27.74
CA PHE A 370 22.08 -3.83 26.97
C PHE A 370 20.57 -4.10 27.12
N LEU A 371 20.18 -5.31 27.56
CA LEU A 371 18.77 -5.72 27.54
C LEU A 371 18.03 -5.60 28.89
N ILE A 372 18.73 -5.35 29.99
CA ILE A 372 18.09 -5.38 31.33
C ILE A 372 17.49 -4.01 31.72
N TYR A 373 17.98 -2.89 31.17
CA TYR A 373 17.55 -1.57 31.63
C TYR A 373 16.24 -1.05 31.00
N ASN A 374 15.95 -1.37 29.73
CA ASN A 374 14.78 -0.81 29.03
C ASN A 374 13.51 -1.67 29.09
N PHE A 375 13.62 -2.96 29.42
CA PHE A 375 12.43 -3.84 29.47
C PHE A 375 11.67 -3.76 30.81
N PHE A 376 12.32 -3.30 31.89
CA PHE A 376 11.75 -3.33 33.25
C PHE A 376 10.98 -2.06 33.65
N LEU A 377 11.14 -0.94 32.93
CA LEU A 377 10.49 0.33 33.29
C LEU A 377 9.09 0.53 32.67
N SER A 378 8.70 -0.28 31.67
CA SER A 378 7.40 -0.13 31.01
C SER A 378 6.27 -0.98 31.59
N THR A 379 6.53 -1.90 32.52
CA THR A 379 5.53 -2.89 32.98
C THR A 379 5.15 -2.80 34.45
N CYS A 380 5.73 -1.89 35.23
CA CYS A 380 5.41 -1.73 36.65
C CYS A 380 5.16 -0.27 37.04
N SER A 381 4.03 0.31 36.62
CA SER A 381 3.48 1.50 37.27
C SER A 381 1.95 1.56 37.20
N THR A 382 1.28 0.47 37.60
CA THR A 382 -0.13 0.56 38.05
C THR A 382 -0.38 -0.36 39.24
N SER A 383 -0.54 0.30 40.41
CA SER A 383 -1.02 -0.16 41.72
C SER A 383 -0.09 -1.04 42.57
N PRO A 384 0.05 -0.64 43.85
CA PRO A 384 -0.42 -1.52 44.91
C PRO A 384 -1.34 -0.79 45.90
N GLY A 385 -2.53 -1.33 46.09
CA GLY A 385 -3.33 -1.09 47.28
C GLY A 385 -2.94 -2.09 48.38
N THR A 386 -2.78 -1.55 49.59
CA THR A 386 -2.98 -2.17 50.92
C THR A 386 -2.21 -3.46 51.28
N TYR A 387 -1.33 -3.36 52.28
CA TYR A 387 -1.36 -4.11 53.56
C TYR A 387 -0.10 -3.78 54.40
N GLN A 388 -0.20 -2.78 55.29
CA GLN A 388 0.13 -2.82 56.73
C GLN A 388 -0.16 -1.45 57.35
#